data_AF-A0A7Y4UES7-F1
#
_entry.id   AF-A0A7Y4UES7-F1
#
_cell.length_a   1.000
_cell.length_b   1.000
_cell.length_c   1.000
_cell.angle_alpha   90.00
_cell.angle_beta   90.00
_cell.angle_gamma   90.00
#
_symmetry.space_group_name_H-M   'P 1'
#
loop_
_entity.id
_entity.type
_entity.pdbx_description
1 polymer ?
#
loop_
_entity_poly.entity_id
_entity_poly.type
_entity_poly.pdbx_seq_one_letter_code
_entity_poly.pdbx_strand_id
1 'polypeptide(L)'
;NGIPAPLFFVSPGQINFQVPERTMIGPATIIIRNSFGNVSLARLNLAPVSPGVFTRLANGKGAPAAVASTDNGQTYALSMSNADGSPVEVQVGHIAVFFGTGLRFQSGALSATAAGIALTPAYAGVQGQLVGLDQINLIIPETLRGKGETELIFLFDGRNANAIRIKVR
;
A
#
# COMPACT_ATOMS: atom_id res chain seq x y z
N ASN A 1 -17.79 -7.84 16.70
CA ASN A 1 -18.82 -6.79 16.57
C ASN A 1 -20.01 -7.20 15.70
N GLY A 2 -20.07 -8.44 15.17
CA GLY A 2 -21.21 -8.91 14.38
C GLY A 2 -21.33 -8.30 12.97
N ILE A 3 -20.32 -7.56 12.52
CA ILE A 3 -20.31 -6.93 11.19
C ILE A 3 -19.76 -7.93 10.17
N PRO A 4 -20.52 -8.29 9.11
CA PRO A 4 -20.00 -9.13 8.03
C PRO A 4 -18.82 -8.48 7.30
N ALA A 5 -17.77 -9.26 7.04
CA ALA A 5 -16.62 -8.84 6.27
C ALA A 5 -16.76 -9.24 4.79
N PRO A 6 -16.60 -8.30 3.83
CA PRO A 6 -16.53 -8.64 2.42
C PRO A 6 -15.38 -9.61 2.15
N LEU A 7 -15.65 -10.68 1.41
CA LEU A 7 -14.64 -11.66 1.00
C LEU A 7 -14.12 -11.33 -0.39
N PHE A 8 -12.81 -11.37 -0.56
CA PHE A 8 -12.15 -11.27 -1.86
C PHE A 8 -11.85 -12.66 -2.43
N PHE A 9 -11.47 -13.61 -1.58
CA PHE A 9 -11.04 -14.94 -2.01
C PHE A 9 -11.10 -15.95 -0.85
N VAL A 10 -11.39 -17.20 -1.19
CA VAL A 10 -11.39 -18.34 -0.25
C VAL A 10 -10.80 -19.56 -0.94
N SER A 11 -9.85 -20.23 -0.29
CA SER A 11 -9.28 -21.52 -0.71
C SER A 11 -8.90 -22.37 0.50
N PRO A 12 -8.52 -23.65 0.32
CA PRO A 12 -7.98 -24.45 1.41
C PRO A 12 -6.78 -23.77 2.07
N GLY A 13 -6.95 -23.35 3.34
CA GLY A 13 -5.90 -22.70 4.13
C GLY A 13 -5.77 -21.18 3.97
N GLN A 14 -6.60 -20.52 3.14
CA GLN A 14 -6.51 -19.07 2.94
C GLN A 14 -7.88 -18.41 2.80
N ILE A 15 -8.04 -17.25 3.46
CA ILE A 15 -9.17 -16.34 3.25
C ILE A 15 -8.61 -14.93 3.12
N ASN A 16 -8.95 -14.25 2.02
CA ASN A 16 -8.71 -12.82 1.85
C ASN A 16 -10.03 -12.10 2.02
N PHE A 17 -10.07 -11.11 2.91
CA PHE A 17 -11.28 -10.35 3.22
C PHE A 17 -10.92 -8.90 3.54
N GLN A 18 -11.90 -8.02 3.42
CA GLN A 18 -11.76 -6.64 3.86
C GLN A 18 -12.22 -6.51 5.31
N VAL A 19 -11.40 -5.91 6.18
CA VAL A 19 -11.89 -5.44 7.48
C VAL A 19 -12.91 -4.33 7.22
N PRO A 20 -14.17 -4.44 7.71
CA PRO A 20 -15.18 -3.42 7.49
C PRO A 20 -14.76 -2.07 8.05
N GLU A 21 -15.04 -0.99 7.33
CA GLU A 21 -14.59 0.36 7.70
C GLU A 21 -15.11 0.85 9.06
N ARG A 22 -16.30 0.38 9.47
CA ARG A 22 -16.92 0.74 10.76
C ARG A 22 -16.48 -0.18 11.91
N THR A 23 -15.39 -0.92 11.75
CA THR A 23 -14.85 -1.78 12.81
C THR A 23 -14.12 -0.93 13.84
N MET A 24 -14.45 -1.11 15.12
CA MET A 24 -13.80 -0.36 16.21
C MET A 24 -12.33 -0.73 16.33
N ILE A 25 -11.51 0.28 16.61
CA ILE A 25 -10.08 0.13 16.92
C ILE A 25 -9.90 -0.62 18.25
N GLY A 26 -8.83 -1.40 18.36
CA GLY A 26 -8.52 -2.25 19.51
C GLY A 26 -8.73 -3.74 19.26
N PRO A 27 -8.85 -4.55 20.33
CA PRO A 27 -9.00 -5.99 20.20
C PRO A 27 -10.25 -6.38 19.41
N ALA A 28 -10.07 -7.20 18.37
CA ALA A 28 -11.14 -7.72 17.54
C ALA A 28 -10.98 -9.23 17.36
N THR A 29 -12.12 -9.92 17.24
CA THR A 29 -12.17 -11.35 16.94
C THR A 29 -12.79 -11.54 15.57
N ILE A 30 -12.04 -12.15 14.65
CA ILE A 30 -12.56 -12.70 13.42
C ILE A 30 -13.22 -14.03 13.75
N ILE A 31 -14.45 -14.21 13.26
CA ILE A 31 -15.22 -15.44 13.40
C ILE A 31 -15.47 -15.96 11.99
N ILE A 32 -14.91 -17.13 11.68
CA ILE A 32 -15.12 -17.82 10.41
C ILE A 32 -16.05 -18.99 10.70
N ARG A 33 -17.19 -19.04 10.01
CA ARG A 33 -18.12 -20.18 10.09
C ARG A 33 -18.26 -20.78 8.70
N ASN A 34 -17.99 -22.08 8.57
CA ASN A 34 -18.21 -22.80 7.32
C ASN A 34 -19.64 -23.36 7.23
N SER A 35 -20.01 -23.94 6.08
CA SER A 35 -21.34 -24.52 5.83
C SER A 35 -21.66 -25.72 6.73
N PHE A 36 -20.65 -26.43 7.23
CA PHE A 36 -20.80 -27.54 8.18
C PHE A 36 -20.97 -27.08 9.63
N GLY A 37 -21.01 -25.76 9.87
CA GLY A 37 -21.16 -25.18 11.19
C GLY A 37 -19.88 -25.15 12.03
N ASN A 38 -18.74 -25.55 11.47
CA ASN A 38 -17.46 -25.42 12.17
C ASN A 38 -17.10 -23.94 12.30
N VAL A 39 -16.54 -23.58 13.45
CA VAL A 39 -16.14 -22.21 13.77
C VAL A 39 -14.65 -22.16 14.00
N SER A 40 -13.98 -21.27 13.28
CA SER A 40 -12.58 -20.89 13.52
C SER A 40 -12.54 -19.46 14.02
N LEU A 41 -11.66 -19.19 14.98
CA LEU A 41 -11.49 -17.88 15.58
C LEU A 41 -10.07 -17.39 15.36
N ALA A 42 -9.94 -16.11 15.01
CA ALA A 42 -8.66 -15.42 15.03
C ALA A 42 -8.81 -14.11 15.81
N ARG A 43 -7.82 -13.77 16.63
CA ARG A 43 -7.80 -12.51 17.38
C ARG A 43 -6.75 -11.59 16.74
N LEU A 44 -7.10 -10.33 16.56
CA LEU A 44 -6.17 -9.29 16.15
C LEU A 44 -6.40 -8.01 16.95
N ASN A 45 -5.42 -7.13 16.91
CA ASN A 45 -5.56 -5.79 17.42
C ASN A 45 -5.63 -4.82 16.25
N LEU A 46 -6.77 -4.17 16.07
CA LEU A 46 -6.95 -3.15 15.06
C LEU A 46 -6.33 -1.83 15.51
N ALA A 47 -5.65 -1.17 14.58
CA ALA A 47 -5.08 0.15 14.76
C ALA A 47 -5.66 1.10 13.70
N PRO A 48 -5.64 2.43 13.93
CA PRO A 48 -6.09 3.39 12.92
C PRO A 48 -5.38 3.20 11.59
N VAL A 49 -4.06 2.98 11.64
CA VAL A 49 -3.25 2.65 10.46
C VAL A 49 -2.41 1.39 10.68
N SER A 50 -2.32 0.58 9.63
CA SER A 50 -1.49 -0.61 9.53
C SER A 50 -0.99 -0.70 8.09
N PRO A 51 -0.08 0.21 7.70
CA PRO A 51 0.16 0.50 6.30
C PRO A 51 0.92 -0.64 5.61
N GLY A 52 0.46 -0.99 4.41
CA GLY A 52 1.16 -1.90 3.51
C GLY A 52 1.09 -1.39 2.08
N VAL A 53 2.23 -1.31 1.41
CA VAL A 53 2.35 -0.99 -0.01
C VAL A 53 2.46 -2.30 -0.79
N PHE A 54 1.62 -2.45 -1.81
CA PHE A 54 1.63 -3.62 -2.66
C PHE A 54 2.87 -3.65 -3.54
N THR A 55 3.47 -4.83 -3.67
CA THR A 55 4.63 -5.06 -4.52
C THR A 55 4.28 -5.98 -5.67
N ARG A 56 5.06 -5.90 -6.74
CA ARG A 56 4.83 -6.64 -7.99
C ARG A 56 4.67 -8.14 -7.77
N LEU A 57 5.47 -8.71 -6.87
CA LEU A 57 5.48 -10.14 -6.56
C LEU A 57 4.56 -10.52 -5.38
N ALA A 58 3.71 -9.60 -4.92
CA ALA A 58 2.76 -9.80 -3.81
C ALA A 58 3.39 -10.33 -2.50
N ASN A 59 4.67 -10.03 -2.27
CA ASN A 59 5.43 -10.52 -1.11
C ASN A 59 5.87 -9.38 -0.15
N GLY A 60 5.44 -8.15 -0.41
CA GLY A 60 5.76 -6.97 0.40
C GLY A 60 7.21 -6.47 0.24
N LYS A 61 7.96 -6.98 -0.74
CA LYS A 61 9.37 -6.63 -1.00
C LYS A 61 9.59 -6.30 -2.48
N GLY A 62 10.70 -5.62 -2.78
CA GLY A 62 11.12 -5.32 -4.16
C GLY A 62 10.32 -4.18 -4.79
N ALA A 63 10.16 -4.22 -6.12
CA ALA A 63 9.48 -3.15 -6.85
C ALA A 63 7.98 -3.06 -6.51
N PRO A 64 7.43 -1.84 -6.42
CA PRO A 64 6.02 -1.64 -6.10
C PRO A 64 5.10 -2.07 -7.25
N ALA A 65 3.90 -2.52 -6.90
CA ALA A 65 2.78 -2.49 -7.83
C ALA A 65 2.29 -1.05 -7.90
N ALA A 66 2.91 -0.26 -8.79
CA ALA A 66 2.67 1.17 -8.91
C ALA A 66 2.76 1.61 -10.38
N VAL A 67 2.19 2.78 -10.65
CA VAL A 67 2.29 3.45 -11.93
C VAL A 67 2.88 4.85 -11.76
N ALA A 68 3.54 5.36 -12.77
CA ALA A 68 4.03 6.73 -12.80
C ALA A 68 3.50 7.47 -14.03
N SER A 69 3.42 8.79 -13.91
CA SER A 69 3.10 9.64 -15.04
C SER A 69 4.19 9.54 -16.11
N THR A 70 3.83 9.74 -17.37
CA THR A 70 4.76 9.87 -18.51
C THR A 70 4.83 11.29 -19.05
N ASP A 71 4.03 12.18 -18.46
CA ASP A 71 3.89 13.60 -18.77
C ASP A 71 3.73 14.40 -17.45
N ASN A 72 3.16 15.60 -17.54
CA ASN A 72 2.88 16.50 -16.42
C ASN A 72 1.77 16.01 -15.46
N GLY A 73 1.63 14.70 -15.26
CA GLY A 73 0.70 14.10 -14.30
C GLY A 73 -0.69 13.76 -14.86
N GLN A 74 -0.85 13.78 -16.19
CA GLN A 74 -2.12 13.52 -16.88
C GLN A 74 -2.24 12.06 -17.35
N THR A 75 -1.12 11.45 -17.75
CA THR A 75 -1.09 10.08 -18.28
C THR A 75 -0.25 9.17 -17.39
N TYR A 76 -0.87 8.19 -16.75
CA TYR A 76 -0.21 7.20 -15.87
C TYR A 76 -0.01 5.86 -16.59
N ALA A 77 0.86 5.84 -17.59
CA ALA A 77 1.09 4.66 -18.44
C ALA A 77 2.33 3.83 -18.06
N LEU A 78 3.22 4.36 -17.21
CA LEU A 78 4.45 3.67 -16.85
C LEU A 78 4.23 2.73 -15.67
N SER A 79 4.36 1.42 -15.86
CA SER A 79 4.47 0.49 -14.72
C SER A 79 5.85 0.61 -14.09
N MET A 80 5.91 0.76 -12.76
CA MET A 80 7.17 0.96 -12.03
C MET A 80 7.92 -0.35 -11.72
N SER A 81 7.52 -1.46 -12.33
CA SER A 81 8.08 -2.79 -12.06
C SER A 81 8.07 -3.68 -13.30
N ASN A 82 9.13 -4.46 -13.48
CA ASN A 82 9.18 -5.54 -14.45
C ASN A 82 8.48 -6.80 -13.93
N ALA A 83 8.22 -7.78 -14.80
CA ALA A 83 7.57 -9.03 -14.41
C ALA A 83 8.36 -9.83 -13.37
N ASP A 84 9.69 -9.71 -13.35
CA ASP A 84 10.59 -10.36 -12.40
C ASP A 84 10.66 -9.66 -11.03
N GLY A 85 9.96 -8.53 -10.85
CA GLY A 85 9.96 -7.75 -9.62
C GLY A 85 11.10 -6.74 -9.50
N SER A 86 11.93 -6.56 -10.53
CA SER A 86 12.91 -5.48 -10.60
C SER A 86 12.24 -4.13 -10.88
N PRO A 87 12.76 -3.01 -10.35
CA PRO A 87 12.15 -1.70 -10.54
C PRO A 87 12.40 -1.15 -11.95
N VAL A 88 11.37 -0.56 -12.53
CA VAL A 88 11.49 0.25 -13.76
C VAL A 88 11.89 1.66 -13.38
N GLU A 89 12.75 2.25 -14.21
CA GLU A 89 13.26 3.60 -14.02
C GLU A 89 12.15 4.65 -14.23
N VAL A 90 12.01 5.56 -13.27
CA VAL A 90 11.10 6.71 -13.31
C VAL A 90 11.90 8.01 -13.32
N GLN A 91 11.44 8.98 -14.09
CA GLN A 91 12.08 10.30 -14.17
C GLN A 91 11.63 11.19 -13.01
N VAL A 92 12.54 12.01 -12.50
CA VAL A 92 12.17 13.10 -11.58
C VAL A 92 11.19 14.07 -12.24
N GLY A 93 10.36 14.73 -11.43
CA GLY A 93 9.25 15.57 -11.85
C GLY A 93 7.97 14.81 -12.17
N HIS A 94 8.05 13.50 -12.47
CA HIS A 94 6.86 12.68 -12.68
C HIS A 94 6.16 12.34 -11.36
N ILE A 95 4.87 12.06 -11.45
CA ILE A 95 4.04 11.67 -10.31
C ILE A 95 3.95 10.15 -10.27
N ALA A 96 4.41 9.54 -9.18
CA ALA A 96 4.22 8.12 -8.91
C ALA A 96 2.96 7.91 -8.05
N VAL A 97 2.14 6.94 -8.43
CA VAL A 97 0.94 6.47 -7.72
C VAL A 97 1.21 5.06 -7.23
N PHE A 98 1.38 4.93 -5.91
CA PHE A 98 1.60 3.66 -5.23
C PHE A 98 0.28 3.14 -4.69
N PHE A 99 0.06 1.83 -4.77
CA PHE A 99 -1.14 1.19 -4.27
C PHE A 99 -0.87 0.41 -2.99
N GLY A 100 -1.82 0.41 -2.07
CA GLY A 100 -1.66 -0.23 -0.77
C GLY A 100 -2.96 -0.38 0.01
N THR A 101 -2.83 -0.65 1.31
CA THR A 101 -3.97 -0.78 2.22
C THR A 101 -3.57 -0.37 3.64
N GLY A 102 -4.57 -0.08 4.47
CA GLY A 102 -4.37 0.33 5.87
C GLY A 102 -3.78 1.73 6.01
N LEU A 103 -3.93 2.58 4.99
CA LEU A 103 -3.37 3.94 4.90
C LEU A 103 -4.42 5.02 5.20
N ARG A 104 -5.68 4.80 4.80
CA ARG A 104 -6.70 5.87 4.65
C ARG A 104 -7.16 6.57 5.92
N PHE A 105 -6.99 5.96 7.09
CA PHE A 105 -7.43 6.54 8.38
C PHE A 105 -6.28 7.20 9.15
N GLN A 106 -5.20 7.57 8.44
CA GLN A 106 -4.10 8.35 8.97
C GLN A 106 -4.56 9.74 9.44
N SER A 107 -3.90 10.29 10.46
CA SER A 107 -4.28 11.57 11.09
C SER A 107 -3.89 12.82 10.30
N GLY A 108 -3.10 12.66 9.25
CA GLY A 108 -2.43 13.73 8.49
C GLY A 108 -0.90 13.61 8.53
N ALA A 109 -0.36 12.85 9.48
CA ALA A 109 1.09 12.66 9.62
C ALA A 109 1.60 11.62 8.60
N LEU A 110 2.02 12.12 7.44
CA LEU A 110 2.53 11.35 6.32
C LEU A 110 3.90 11.87 5.89
N SER A 111 4.88 10.97 5.85
CA SER A 111 6.19 11.25 5.26
C SER A 111 6.72 10.03 4.53
N ALA A 112 7.76 10.21 3.72
CA ALA A 112 8.52 9.12 3.16
C ALA A 112 10.01 9.41 3.21
N THR A 113 10.84 8.38 3.08
CA THR A 113 12.29 8.53 2.97
C THR A 113 12.80 7.65 1.84
N ALA A 114 13.66 8.19 0.98
CA ALA A 114 14.41 7.43 0.01
C ALA A 114 15.85 7.94 -0.11
N ALA A 115 16.82 7.03 -0.22
CA ALA A 115 18.25 7.38 -0.23
C ALA A 115 18.69 8.33 0.91
N GLY A 116 18.04 8.24 2.09
CA GLY A 116 18.27 9.15 3.23
C GLY A 116 17.66 10.54 3.08
N ILE A 117 16.93 10.81 2.00
CA ILE A 117 16.25 12.08 1.73
C ILE A 117 14.81 11.98 2.19
N ALA A 118 14.37 12.95 3.00
CA ALA A 118 12.97 13.09 3.39
C ALA A 118 12.14 13.57 2.20
N LEU A 119 11.01 12.91 1.97
CA LEU A 119 10.05 13.18 0.91
C LEU A 119 8.67 13.42 1.52
N THR A 120 7.88 14.26 0.86
CA THR A 120 6.50 14.56 1.27
C THR A 120 5.55 14.08 0.17
N PRO A 121 4.82 12.97 0.41
CA PRO A 121 3.75 12.57 -0.50
C PRO A 121 2.68 13.66 -0.60
N ALA A 122 2.17 13.88 -1.82
CA ALA A 122 1.13 14.88 -2.10
C ALA A 122 -0.28 14.40 -1.68
N TYR A 123 -0.46 13.08 -1.57
CA TYR A 123 -1.74 12.47 -1.19
C TYR A 123 -1.51 11.09 -0.60
N ALA A 124 -2.34 10.70 0.38
CA ALA A 124 -2.61 9.31 0.67
C ALA A 124 -4.05 9.12 1.14
N GLY A 125 -4.73 8.10 0.63
CA GLY A 125 -6.13 7.85 0.94
C GLY A 125 -6.77 6.82 0.04
N VAL A 126 -8.10 6.78 0.02
CA VAL A 126 -8.89 5.82 -0.76
C VAL A 126 -8.62 6.01 -2.25
N GLN A 127 -8.37 4.92 -2.99
CA GLN A 127 -8.18 4.98 -4.45
C GLN A 127 -9.50 5.28 -5.19
N GLY A 128 -10.62 4.77 -4.65
CA GLY A 128 -11.98 5.19 -5.04
C GLY A 128 -12.73 4.23 -5.97
N GLN A 129 -12.06 3.26 -6.58
CA GLN A 129 -12.68 2.31 -7.51
C GLN A 129 -12.67 0.88 -7.00
N LEU A 130 -11.63 0.51 -6.25
CA LEU A 130 -11.48 -0.83 -5.70
C LEU A 130 -11.66 -0.81 -4.18
N VAL A 131 -12.57 -1.66 -3.70
CA VAL A 131 -12.86 -1.82 -2.28
C VAL A 131 -11.59 -2.22 -1.55
N GLY A 132 -11.26 -1.50 -0.47
CA GLY A 132 -10.08 -1.80 0.34
C GLY A 132 -8.75 -1.29 -0.23
N LEU A 133 -8.74 -0.74 -1.45
CA LEU A 133 -7.54 -0.17 -2.06
C LEU A 133 -7.32 1.28 -1.65
N ASP A 134 -6.12 1.54 -1.15
CA ASP A 134 -5.59 2.88 -0.91
C ASP A 134 -4.54 3.22 -1.97
N GLN A 135 -4.31 4.52 -2.16
CA GLN A 135 -3.25 5.05 -3.01
C GLN A 135 -2.41 6.09 -2.27
N ILE A 136 -1.18 6.29 -2.75
CA ILE A 136 -0.26 7.34 -2.34
C ILE A 136 0.26 8.02 -3.60
N ASN A 137 0.21 9.35 -3.67
CA ASN A 137 0.79 10.10 -4.78
C ASN A 137 2.05 10.81 -4.31
N LEU A 138 3.15 10.63 -5.03
CA LEU A 138 4.44 11.25 -4.74
C LEU A 138 5.01 11.82 -6.02
N ILE A 139 5.31 13.12 -6.02
CA ILE A 139 6.16 13.71 -7.07
C ILE A 139 7.58 13.24 -6.80
N ILE A 140 8.21 12.59 -7.78
CA ILE A 140 9.61 12.15 -7.66
C ILE A 140 10.49 13.40 -7.70
N PRO A 141 11.13 13.83 -6.59
CA PRO A 141 11.79 15.13 -6.56
C PRO A 141 13.17 15.07 -7.22
N GLU A 142 13.62 16.24 -7.67
CA GLU A 142 14.93 16.44 -8.31
C GLU A 142 16.10 15.94 -7.44
N THR A 143 15.95 15.96 -6.11
CA THR A 143 16.95 15.48 -5.15
C THR A 143 17.24 13.97 -5.26
N LEU A 144 16.34 13.20 -5.90
CA LEU A 144 16.55 11.77 -6.18
C LEU A 144 17.22 11.51 -7.53
N ARG A 145 17.47 12.53 -8.35
CA ARG A 145 18.14 12.37 -9.65
C ARG A 145 19.48 11.67 -9.48
N GLY A 146 19.74 10.69 -10.34
CA GLY A 146 20.99 9.93 -10.34
C GLY A 146 21.21 9.01 -9.14
N LYS A 147 20.24 8.87 -8.21
CA LYS A 147 20.35 7.92 -7.09
C LYS A 147 20.18 6.47 -7.52
N GLY A 148 19.68 6.22 -8.72
CA GLY A 148 19.49 4.88 -9.26
C GLY A 148 18.44 4.10 -8.48
N GLU A 149 18.70 2.82 -8.26
CA GLU A 149 17.83 1.98 -7.42
C GLU A 149 18.02 2.31 -5.94
N THR A 150 16.94 2.68 -5.27
CA THR A 150 16.95 3.01 -3.84
C THR A 150 15.73 2.44 -3.13
N GLU A 151 15.88 2.30 -1.82
CA GLU A 151 14.77 1.94 -0.93
C GLU A 151 13.90 3.15 -0.65
N LEU A 152 12.59 2.96 -0.70
CA LEU A 152 11.58 3.94 -0.34
C LEU A 152 10.70 3.36 0.78
N ILE A 153 10.56 4.11 1.86
CA ILE A 153 9.73 3.76 3.02
C ILE A 153 8.75 4.90 3.26
N PHE A 154 7.46 4.57 3.37
CA PHE A 154 6.41 5.49 3.81
C PHE A 154 6.16 5.33 5.31
N LEU A 155 5.84 6.44 5.97
CA LEU A 155 5.52 6.52 7.39
C LEU A 155 4.15 7.17 7.55
N PHE A 156 3.26 6.51 8.29
CA PHE A 156 1.91 6.96 8.60
C PHE A 156 1.71 6.95 10.12
N ASP A 157 1.46 8.11 10.73
CA ASP A 157 1.27 8.23 12.19
C ASP A 157 2.33 7.48 13.02
N GLY A 158 3.61 7.59 12.61
CA GLY A 158 4.73 6.91 13.28
C GLY A 158 4.87 5.42 12.95
N ARG A 159 4.07 4.87 12.03
CA ARG A 159 4.15 3.46 11.58
C ARG A 159 4.71 3.37 10.17
N ASN A 160 5.80 2.63 10.01
CA ASN A 160 6.37 2.33 8.71
C ASN A 160 5.46 1.37 7.93
N ALA A 161 5.29 1.65 6.64
CA ALA A 161 4.91 0.63 5.68
C ALA A 161 6.09 -0.33 5.41
N ASN A 162 5.85 -1.42 4.69
CA ASN A 162 6.94 -2.24 4.16
C ASN A 162 7.84 -1.43 3.21
N ALA A 163 9.13 -1.72 3.23
CA ALA A 163 10.11 -1.11 2.35
C ALA A 163 9.96 -1.63 0.91
N ILE A 164 9.96 -0.72 -0.05
CA ILE A 164 9.92 -1.01 -1.49
C ILE A 164 11.17 -0.48 -2.17
N ARG A 165 11.46 -0.98 -3.37
CA ARG A 165 12.59 -0.53 -4.21
C ARG A 165 12.06 0.25 -5.40
N ILE A 166 12.52 1.48 -5.57
CA ILE A 166 12.24 2.30 -6.76
C ILE A 166 13.55 2.57 -7.50
N LYS A 167 13.46 2.82 -8.80
CA LYS A 167 14.61 3.24 -9.60
C LYS A 167 14.35 4.63 -10.18
N VAL A 168 15.25 5.57 -9.92
CA VAL A 168 15.12 6.96 -10.35
C VAL A 168 16.27 7.34 -11.28
N ARG A 169 15.93 8.03 -12.37
CA ARG A 169 16.88 8.63 -13.31
C ARG A 169 17.23 10.06 -12.91
#